data_AF-A0A0S4TMT8-F1
#
_entry.id   AF-A0A0S4TMT8-F1
#
_cell.length_a   1.000
_cell.length_b   1.000
_cell.length_c   1.000
_cell.angle_alpha   90.00
_cell.angle_beta   90.00
_cell.angle_gamma   90.00
#
_symmetry.space_group_name_H-M   'P 1'
#
loop_
_entity.id
_entity.type
_entity.pdbx_description
1 polymer ?
#
loop_
_entity_poly.entity_id
_entity_poly.type
_entity_poly.pdbx_seq_one_letter_code
_entity_poly.pdbx_strand_id
1 'polypeptide(L)'
;MHYTLAPRTNAALIVLEAALALGCYLAAGTSSLPMWGGFASAGVCAGFLQSAALRRNVRALKVATSASQVRAALSTSIPGKAAIALLWAAGMAVAAMFLYGSKYATIPTLLGFYAIFSLGREVTAFPALLALRDA
;
A
#
# COMPACT_ATOMS: atom_id res chain seq x y z
N MET A 1 -8.51 6.61 -17.56
CA MET A 1 -8.18 5.79 -16.38
C MET A 1 -6.67 5.72 -16.22
N HIS A 2 -6.15 6.22 -15.09
CA HIS A 2 -4.72 6.24 -14.78
C HIS A 2 -4.15 4.81 -14.62
N TYR A 3 -2.88 4.61 -14.96
CA TYR A 3 -2.25 3.28 -14.96
C TYR A 3 -2.24 2.60 -13.58
N THR A 4 -2.22 3.38 -12.49
CA THR A 4 -2.33 2.83 -11.12
C THR A 4 -3.70 2.24 -10.81
N LEU A 5 -4.70 2.43 -11.68
CA LEU A 5 -6.01 1.78 -11.56
C LEU A 5 -6.15 0.59 -12.53
N ALA A 6 -5.15 0.36 -13.40
CA ALA A 6 -5.18 -0.76 -14.33
C ALA A 6 -4.88 -2.08 -13.60
N PRO A 7 -5.71 -3.13 -13.76
CA PRO A 7 -5.49 -4.39 -13.06
C PRO A 7 -4.17 -5.07 -13.40
N ARG A 8 -3.72 -4.99 -14.67
CA ARG A 8 -2.44 -5.58 -15.08
C ARG A 8 -1.26 -4.93 -14.36
N THR A 9 -1.28 -3.61 -14.23
CA THR A 9 -0.21 -2.87 -13.53
C THR A 9 -0.22 -3.17 -12.04
N ASN A 10 -1.39 -3.22 -11.40
CA ASN A 10 -1.51 -3.59 -9.99
C ASN A 10 -1.08 -5.04 -9.74
N ALA A 11 -1.42 -5.98 -10.62
CA ALA A 11 -0.95 -7.36 -10.50
C ALA A 11 0.58 -7.45 -10.58
N ALA A 12 1.20 -6.68 -11.49
CA ALA A 12 2.65 -6.60 -11.59
C ALA A 12 3.29 -5.97 -10.33
N LEU A 13 2.67 -4.94 -9.76
CA LEU A 13 3.11 -4.32 -8.51
C LEU A 13 3.01 -5.30 -7.33
N ILE A 14 1.90 -6.03 -7.19
CA ILE A 14 1.74 -7.08 -6.16
C ILE A 14 2.88 -8.11 -6.24
N VAL A 15 3.20 -8.60 -7.44
CA VAL A 15 4.28 -9.58 -7.62
C VAL A 15 5.64 -8.98 -7.26
N LEU A 16 5.90 -7.74 -7.70
CA LEU A 16 7.14 -7.03 -7.39
C LEU A 16 7.29 -6.77 -5.88
N GLU A 17 6.22 -6.33 -5.22
CA GLU A 17 6.20 -6.05 -3.78
C GLU A 17 6.35 -7.33 -2.96
N ALA A 18 5.75 -8.44 -3.39
CA ALA A 18 5.94 -9.75 -2.77
C ALA A 18 7.40 -10.22 -2.89
N ALA A 19 7.99 -10.10 -4.08
CA ALA A 19 9.40 -10.45 -4.30
C ALA A 19 10.33 -9.56 -3.47
N LEU A 20 10.06 -8.25 -3.42
CA LEU A 20 10.85 -7.29 -2.64
C LEU A 20 10.74 -7.57 -1.15
N ALA A 21 9.53 -7.78 -0.63
CA ALA A 21 9.29 -8.10 0.77
C ALA A 21 10.02 -9.40 1.17
N LEU A 22 9.90 -10.46 0.37
CA LEU A 22 10.58 -11.73 0.61
C LEU A 22 12.11 -11.58 0.56
N GLY A 23 12.65 -10.94 -0.48
CA GLY A 23 14.09 -10.73 -0.61
C GLY A 23 14.65 -9.91 0.55
N CYS A 24 13.95 -8.86 0.96
CA CYS A 24 14.32 -8.04 2.11
C CYS A 24 14.25 -8.83 3.43
N TYR A 25 13.24 -9.67 3.60
CA TYR A 25 13.12 -10.54 4.78
C TYR A 25 14.30 -11.50 4.90
N LEU A 26 14.69 -12.14 3.79
CA LEU A 26 15.83 -13.06 3.75
C LEU A 26 17.18 -12.34 3.95
N ALA A 27 17.33 -11.13 3.43
CA ALA A 27 18.56 -10.34 3.55
C ALA A 27 18.73 -9.65 4.91
N ALA A 28 17.65 -9.47 5.69
CA ALA A 28 17.67 -8.68 6.91
C ALA A 28 18.49 -9.27 8.06
N GLY A 29 18.77 -10.58 8.07
CA GLY A 29 19.60 -11.29 9.07
C GLY A 29 19.02 -11.36 10.49
N THR A 30 18.53 -10.25 11.03
CA THR A 30 17.89 -10.11 12.34
C THR A 30 16.62 -9.27 12.21
N SER A 31 15.56 -9.86 11.66
CA SER A 31 14.30 -9.15 11.44
C SER A 31 13.31 -9.40 12.60
N SER A 32 12.63 -8.35 13.06
CA SER A 32 11.63 -8.46 14.13
C SER A 32 10.28 -8.85 13.53
N LEU A 33 9.88 -10.12 13.68
CA LEU A 33 8.59 -10.63 13.21
C LEU A 33 7.38 -9.76 13.64
N PRO A 34 7.30 -9.24 14.89
CA PRO A 34 6.24 -8.32 15.28
C PRO A 34 6.14 -7.07 14.39
N MET A 35 7.26 -6.52 13.94
CA MET A 35 7.24 -5.34 13.06
C MET A 35 6.72 -5.70 11.66
N TRP A 36 7.14 -6.83 11.10
CA TRP A 36 6.58 -7.33 9.84
C TRP A 36 5.06 -7.52 9.94
N GLY A 37 4.58 -8.15 11.01
CA GLY A 37 3.15 -8.33 11.25
C GLY A 37 2.41 -7.00 11.42
N GLY A 38 3.01 -6.02 12.09
CA GLY A 38 2.45 -4.67 12.25
C GLY A 38 2.28 -3.94 10.92
N PHE A 39 3.31 -3.92 10.07
CA PHE A 39 3.23 -3.30 8.74
C PHE A 39 2.28 -4.05 7.81
N ALA A 40 2.29 -5.38 7.82
CA ALA A 40 1.38 -6.20 7.02
C ALA A 40 -0.09 -5.96 7.39
N SER A 41 -0.42 -5.98 8.69
CA SER A 41 -1.79 -5.73 9.18
C SER A 41 -2.25 -4.30 8.88
N ALA A 42 -1.39 -3.30 9.08
CA ALA A 42 -1.68 -1.92 8.69
C ALA A 42 -1.93 -1.79 7.18
N GLY A 43 -1.17 -2.52 6.36
CA GLY A 43 -1.37 -2.60 4.91
C GLY A 43 -2.73 -3.16 4.55
N VAL A 44 -3.10 -4.31 5.12
CA VAL A 44 -4.42 -4.93 4.93
C VAL A 44 -5.56 -3.98 5.33
N CYS A 45 -5.45 -3.31 6.48
CA CYS A 45 -6.41 -2.30 6.93
C CYS A 45 -6.54 -1.14 5.92
N ALA A 46 -5.40 -0.62 5.45
CA ALA A 46 -5.38 0.42 4.42
C ALA A 46 -6.04 -0.06 3.11
N GLY A 47 -5.85 -1.32 2.74
CA GLY A 47 -6.45 -1.93 1.56
C GLY A 47 -7.96 -2.10 1.65
N PHE A 48 -8.50 -2.48 2.82
CA PHE A 48 -9.95 -2.50 3.04
C PHE A 48 -10.59 -1.11 2.95
N LEU A 49 -9.94 -0.11 3.56
CA LEU A 49 -10.36 1.28 3.49
C LEU A 49 -10.31 1.81 2.05
N GLN A 50 -9.24 1.49 1.33
CA GLN A 50 -9.10 1.82 -0.09
C GLN A 50 -10.19 1.14 -0.93
N SER A 51 -10.45 -0.15 -0.73
CA SER A 51 -11.54 -0.90 -1.37
C SER A 51 -12.89 -0.22 -1.17
N ALA A 52 -13.20 0.20 0.06
CA ALA A 52 -14.44 0.92 0.36
C ALA A 52 -14.51 2.28 -0.36
N ALA A 53 -13.39 3.01 -0.43
CA ALA A 53 -13.31 4.29 -1.13
C ALA A 53 -13.45 4.15 -2.66
N LEU A 54 -12.85 3.11 -3.25
CA LEU A 54 -12.93 2.82 -4.69
C LEU A 54 -14.39 2.57 -5.11
N ARG A 55 -15.12 1.75 -4.34
CA ARG A 55 -16.53 1.43 -4.61
C ARG A 55 -17.45 2.65 -4.48
N ARG A 56 -17.12 3.61 -3.62
CA ARG A 56 -17.90 4.85 -3.43
C ARG A 56 -17.66 5.90 -4.52
N ASN A 57 -16.50 5.89 -5.17
CA ASN A 57 -16.07 6.95 -6.08
C ASN A 57 -15.82 6.48 -7.52
N VAL A 58 -16.53 5.43 -7.96
CA VAL A 58 -16.32 4.76 -9.26
C VAL A 58 -16.24 5.74 -10.43
N ARG A 59 -17.23 6.65 -10.54
CA ARG A 59 -17.33 7.60 -11.67
C ARG A 59 -16.12 8.53 -11.74
N ALA A 60 -15.69 9.08 -10.60
CA ALA A 60 -14.54 9.99 -10.53
C ALA A 60 -13.22 9.28 -10.85
N LEU A 61 -13.07 8.02 -10.42
CA LEU A 61 -11.86 7.23 -10.64
C LEU A 61 -11.68 6.77 -12.09
N LYS A 62 -12.77 6.46 -12.80
CA LYS A 62 -12.72 6.07 -14.22
C LYS A 62 -12.17 7.17 -15.13
N VAL A 63 -12.59 8.42 -14.87
CA VAL A 63 -12.18 9.59 -15.64
C VAL A 63 -10.82 10.13 -15.21
N ALA A 64 -10.29 9.70 -14.07
CA ALA A 64 -8.99 10.14 -13.59
C ALA A 64 -7.87 9.73 -14.56
N THR A 65 -7.03 10.68 -14.95
CA THR A 65 -5.87 10.52 -15.85
C THR A 65 -4.55 10.77 -15.16
N SER A 66 -4.54 11.25 -13.91
CA SER A 66 -3.33 11.53 -13.13
C SER A 66 -3.41 11.00 -11.70
N ALA A 67 -2.25 10.77 -11.08
CA ALA A 67 -2.16 10.35 -9.68
C ALA A 67 -2.79 11.38 -8.71
N SER A 68 -2.70 12.68 -9.03
CA SER A 68 -3.34 13.73 -8.23
C SER A 68 -4.86 13.65 -8.29
N GLN A 69 -5.44 13.35 -9.45
CA GLN A 69 -6.89 13.14 -9.59
C GLN A 69 -7.37 11.89 -8.87
N VAL A 70 -6.60 10.79 -8.91
CA VAL A 70 -6.92 9.58 -8.14
C VAL A 70 -6.91 9.89 -6.64
N ARG A 71 -5.90 10.60 -6.15
CA ARG A 71 -5.82 11.01 -4.74
C ARG A 71 -6.97 11.94 -4.34
N ALA A 72 -7.30 12.91 -5.20
CA ALA A 72 -8.44 13.81 -5.00
C ALA A 72 -9.75 13.01 -4.90
N ALA A 73 -10.00 12.07 -5.82
CA ALA A 73 -11.17 11.21 -5.81
C ALA A 73 -11.25 10.29 -4.58
N LEU A 74 -10.13 9.79 -4.07
CA LEU A 74 -10.11 9.02 -2.82
C LEU A 74 -10.42 9.92 -1.61
N SER A 75 -9.90 11.15 -1.60
CA SER A 75 -10.04 12.10 -0.50
C SER A 75 -11.45 12.68 -0.32
N THR A 76 -12.38 12.45 -1.25
CA THR A 76 -13.79 12.84 -1.08
C THR A 76 -14.51 12.02 -0.02
N SER A 77 -13.96 10.87 0.38
CA SER A 77 -14.58 9.93 1.31
C SER A 77 -13.72 9.73 2.56
N ILE A 78 -14.38 9.57 3.71
CA ILE A 78 -13.72 9.23 4.99
C ILE A 78 -12.79 7.99 4.84
N PRO A 79 -13.21 6.85 4.28
CA PRO A 79 -12.33 5.69 4.15
C PRO A 79 -11.12 5.97 3.25
N GLY A 80 -11.27 6.76 2.18
CA GLY A 80 -10.14 7.10 1.31
C GLY A 80 -9.15 8.05 2.00
N LYS A 81 -9.63 9.02 2.79
CA LYS A 81 -8.77 9.86 3.64
C LYS A 81 -7.99 9.00 4.65
N ALA A 82 -8.66 8.05 5.31
CA ALA A 82 -8.04 7.15 6.27
C ALA A 82 -6.98 6.24 5.61
N ALA A 83 -7.26 5.70 4.42
CA ALA A 83 -6.28 4.91 3.65
C ALA A 83 -5.03 5.73 3.28
N ILE A 84 -5.21 6.99 2.85
CA ILE A 84 -4.10 7.91 2.57
C ILE A 84 -3.31 8.23 3.85
N ALA A 85 -4.00 8.46 4.96
CA ALA A 85 -3.36 8.73 6.25
C ALA A 85 -2.51 7.53 6.72
N LEU A 86 -3.01 6.30 6.58
CA LEU A 86 -2.24 5.09 6.91
C LEU A 86 -1.00 4.93 6.03
N LEU A 87 -1.09 5.25 4.73
CA LEU A 87 0.08 5.27 3.85
C LEU A 87 1.16 6.24 4.35
N TRP A 88 0.76 7.46 4.72
CA TRP A 88 1.69 8.44 5.28
C TRP A 88 2.23 8.01 6.64
N ALA A 89 1.39 7.45 7.51
CA ALA A 89 1.81 6.94 8.81
C ALA A 89 2.84 5.81 8.67
N ALA A 90 2.65 4.89 7.71
CA ALA A 90 3.63 3.85 7.40
C ALA A 90 4.96 4.44 6.90
N GLY A 91 4.92 5.43 6.00
CA GLY A 91 6.12 6.13 5.54
C GLY A 91 6.85 6.87 6.67
N MET A 92 6.11 7.55 7.55
CA MET A 92 6.65 8.22 8.74
C MET A 92 7.24 7.23 9.74
N ALA A 93 6.62 6.06 9.92
CA ALA A 93 7.15 5.00 10.78
C ALA A 93 8.48 4.47 10.22
N VAL A 94 8.57 4.22 8.91
CA VAL A 94 9.84 3.83 8.27
C VAL A 94 10.89 4.93 8.41
N ALA A 95 10.53 6.20 8.22
CA ALA A 95 11.46 7.32 8.41
C ALA A 95 11.94 7.44 9.87
N ALA A 96 11.04 7.28 10.85
CA ALA A 96 11.41 7.26 12.26
C ALA A 96 12.33 6.08 12.59
N MET A 97 12.09 4.90 12.02
CA MET A 97 12.99 3.76 12.15
C MET A 97 14.34 4.02 11.52
N PHE A 98 14.42 4.68 10.36
CA PHE A 98 15.70 5.06 9.76
C PHE A 98 16.51 5.99 10.67
N LEU A 99 15.86 6.94 11.33
CA LEU A 99 16.51 7.91 12.22
C LEU A 99 16.86 7.35 13.60
N TYR A 100 16.05 6.43 14.14
CA TYR A 100 16.11 6.02 15.56
C TYR A 100 16.19 4.51 15.81
N GLY A 101 16.04 3.67 14.77
CA GLY A 101 15.83 2.22 14.90
C GLY A 101 17.09 1.39 15.15
N SER A 102 18.28 2.01 15.21
CA SER A 102 19.55 1.36 15.56
C SER A 102 19.76 0.05 14.76
N LYS A 103 20.06 -1.07 15.43
CA LYS A 103 20.34 -2.39 14.82
C LYS A 103 19.20 -2.97 13.97
N TYR A 104 17.97 -2.46 14.08
CA TYR A 104 16.82 -2.95 13.32
C TYR A 104 16.53 -2.12 12.05
N ALA A 105 17.27 -1.02 11.83
CA ALA A 105 17.05 -0.06 10.74
C ALA A 105 18.02 -0.28 9.57
N THR A 106 18.22 -1.53 9.15
CA THR A 106 19.00 -1.80 7.95
C THR A 106 18.18 -1.43 6.70
N ILE A 107 18.85 -1.10 5.60
CA ILE A 107 18.15 -0.78 4.34
C ILE A 107 17.19 -1.92 3.93
N PRO A 108 17.57 -3.21 4.02
CA PRO A 108 16.65 -4.32 3.76
C PRO A 108 15.43 -4.33 4.67
N THR A 109 15.56 -4.11 5.99
CA THR A 109 14.38 -4.14 6.87
C THR A 109 13.43 -2.99 6.58
N LEU A 110 13.94 -1.78 6.35
CA LEU A 110 13.13 -0.59 6.05
C LEU A 110 12.36 -0.74 4.73
N LEU A 111 13.04 -1.19 3.68
CA LEU A 111 12.41 -1.48 2.39
C LEU A 111 11.40 -2.63 2.52
N GLY A 112 11.76 -3.67 3.26
CA GLY A 112 10.90 -4.81 3.53
C GLY A 112 9.60 -4.45 4.25
N PHE A 113 9.67 -3.62 5.29
CA PHE A 113 8.50 -3.15 6.04
C PHE A 113 7.57 -2.30 5.18
N TYR A 114 8.13 -1.42 4.35
CA TYR A 114 7.30 -0.65 3.42
C TYR A 114 6.69 -1.54 2.34
N ALA A 115 7.46 -2.49 1.80
CA ALA A 115 7.01 -3.43 0.79
C ALA A 115 5.87 -4.33 1.30
N ILE A 116 5.98 -4.88 2.51
CA ILE A 116 4.92 -5.74 3.07
C ILE A 116 3.64 -4.96 3.39
N PHE A 117 3.76 -3.69 3.81
CA PHE A 117 2.62 -2.79 3.95
C PHE A 117 1.94 -2.54 2.60
N SER A 118 2.72 -2.19 1.58
CA SER A 118 2.18 -1.92 0.25
C SER A 118 1.51 -3.16 -0.33
N LEU A 119 2.16 -4.33 -0.18
CA LEU A 119 1.63 -5.62 -0.63
C LEU A 119 0.27 -5.92 0.02
N GLY A 120 0.19 -5.80 1.36
CA GLY A 120 -1.04 -6.03 2.09
C GLY A 120 -2.18 -5.11 1.62
N ARG A 121 -1.86 -3.84 1.36
CA ARG A 121 -2.80 -2.86 0.83
C ARG A 121 -3.25 -3.20 -0.58
N GLU A 122 -2.33 -3.51 -1.49
CA GLU A 122 -2.63 -3.77 -2.89
C GLU A 122 -3.43 -5.07 -3.07
N VAL A 123 -3.00 -6.16 -2.43
CA VAL A 123 -3.71 -7.45 -2.45
C VAL A 123 -5.15 -7.29 -1.97
N THR A 124 -5.35 -6.56 -0.87
CA THR A 124 -6.69 -6.36 -0.30
C THR A 124 -7.55 -5.39 -1.13
N ALA A 125 -6.94 -4.41 -1.80
CA ALA A 125 -7.63 -3.47 -2.68
C ALA A 125 -7.95 -4.05 -4.07
N PHE A 126 -7.22 -5.09 -4.49
CA PHE A 126 -7.25 -5.63 -5.84
C PHE A 126 -8.65 -6.06 -6.33
N PRO A 127 -9.49 -6.75 -5.54
CA PRO A 127 -10.83 -7.12 -5.99
C PRO A 127 -11.72 -5.91 -6.28
N ALA A 128 -11.58 -4.82 -5.52
CA ALA A 128 -12.33 -3.58 -5.77
C ALA A 128 -11.81 -2.85 -7.02
N LEU A 129 -10.51 -2.96 -7.32
CA LEU A 129 -9.94 -2.45 -8.58
C LEU A 129 -10.42 -3.24 -9.80
N LEU A 130 -10.54 -4.57 -9.69
CA LEU A 130 -11.14 -5.39 -10.76
C LEU A 130 -12.59 -4.97 -11.01
N ALA A 131 -13.40 -4.87 -9.95
CA ALA A 131 -14.78 -4.44 -10.07
C ALA A 131 -14.92 -3.01 -10.65
N LEU A 132 -13.95 -2.13 -10.41
CA LEU A 132 -13.94 -0.78 -10.97
C LEU A 132 -13.79 -0.76 -12.50
N ARG A 133 -13.09 -1.75 -13.06
CA ARG A 133 -12.91 -1.89 -14.52
C ARG A 133 -14.19 -2.40 -15.19
N ASP A 134 -14.90 -3.31 -14.52
CA ASP A 134 -16.05 -4.02 -15.09
C ASP A 134 -17.39 -3.26 -14.86
N ALA A 135 -17.46 -2.42 -13.83
CA ALA A 135 -18.53 -1.43 -13.64
C ALA A 135 -18.49 -0.36 -14.73
#